data_AF-A0A938TZT4-F1
#
_entry.id   AF-A0A938TZT4-F1
#
_cell.length_a   1.000
_cell.length_b   1.000
_cell.length_c   1.000
_cell.angle_alpha   90.00
_cell.angle_beta   90.00
_cell.angle_gamma   90.00
#
_symmetry.space_group_name_H-M   'P 1'
#
loop_
_entity.id
_entity.type
_entity.pdbx_description
1 polymer ?
#
loop_
_entity_poly.entity_id
_entity_poly.type
_entity_poly.pdbx_seq_one_letter_code
_entity_poly.pdbx_strand_id
1 'polypeptide(L)'
;MIFNGISELFPSLRFGLIESGAQWVPYALHDLVRRIERQRGNPKAALTRNFLADYRFFVTCQTDDDLAYVLQYAGDDNLVIGTDYGHSDVSAEIDALRKLRQLPGVCDAVADKILNENAKRLYGL
;
A
#
# COMPACT_ATOMS: atom_id res chain seq x y z
N MET A 1 -7.27 -6.16 13.03
CA MET A 1 -7.73 -6.96 11.88
C MET A 1 -6.90 -8.21 11.68
N ILE A 2 -5.57 -8.11 11.60
CA ILE A 2 -4.68 -9.26 11.34
C ILE A 2 -4.64 -10.27 12.50
N PHE A 3 -4.45 -9.82 13.74
CA PHE A 3 -4.41 -10.71 14.90
C PHE A 3 -5.71 -11.48 15.15
N ASN A 4 -6.85 -10.91 14.74
CA ASN A 4 -8.17 -11.52 14.89
C ASN A 4 -8.56 -12.40 13.69
N GLY A 5 -7.67 -12.61 12.72
CA GLY A 5 -7.90 -13.50 11.58
C GLY A 5 -9.00 -13.01 10.63
N ILE A 6 -9.24 -11.71 10.53
CA ILE A 6 -10.36 -11.17 9.73
C ILE A 6 -10.18 -11.50 8.24
N SER A 7 -8.94 -11.49 7.75
CA SER A 7 -8.60 -11.89 6.38
C SER A 7 -8.93 -13.34 6.08
N GLU A 8 -8.80 -14.23 7.04
CA GLU A 8 -9.07 -15.66 6.91
C GLU A 8 -10.57 -15.94 6.98
N LEU A 9 -11.30 -15.19 7.82
CA LEU A 9 -12.75 -15.26 7.92
C LEU A 9 -13.47 -14.71 6.68
N PHE A 10 -12.90 -13.69 6.04
CA PHE A 10 -13.46 -13.04 4.86
C PHE A 10 -12.43 -13.00 3.71
N PRO A 11 -12.26 -14.10 2.96
CA PRO A 11 -11.22 -14.21 1.94
C PRO A 11 -11.35 -13.22 0.78
N SER A 12 -12.56 -12.75 0.49
CA SER A 12 -12.84 -11.77 -0.57
C SER A 12 -12.78 -10.31 -0.09
N LEU A 13 -12.70 -10.07 1.22
CA LEU A 13 -12.66 -8.72 1.78
C LEU A 13 -11.31 -8.05 1.46
N ARG A 14 -11.39 -6.79 1.03
CA ARG A 14 -10.25 -5.92 0.70
C ARG A 14 -10.32 -4.68 1.59
N PHE A 15 -9.17 -4.19 2.04
CA PHE A 15 -9.09 -3.01 2.90
C PHE A 15 -8.42 -1.88 2.14
N GLY A 16 -9.07 -0.72 2.03
CA GLY A 16 -8.47 0.49 1.49
C GLY A 16 -8.15 1.48 2.60
N LEU A 17 -6.89 1.87 2.74
CA LEU A 17 -6.46 3.01 3.55
C LEU A 17 -6.25 4.17 2.59
N ILE A 18 -7.25 5.04 2.53
CA ILE A 18 -7.34 6.13 1.57
C ILE A 18 -6.95 7.44 2.27
N GLU A 19 -6.24 8.32 1.56
CA GLU A 19 -5.79 9.62 2.08
C GLU A 19 -4.82 9.51 3.27
N SER A 20 -4.03 8.42 3.34
CA SER A 20 -3.13 8.17 4.46
C SER A 20 -1.65 8.50 4.21
N GLY A 21 -1.28 8.71 2.94
CA GLY A 21 0.11 8.53 2.49
C GLY A 21 0.62 7.10 2.73
N ALA A 22 1.80 6.79 2.20
CA ALA A 22 2.41 5.47 2.32
C ALA A 22 3.72 5.46 3.14
N GLN A 23 4.27 6.63 3.50
CA GLN A 23 5.51 6.78 4.27
C GLN A 23 5.55 5.94 5.58
N TRP A 24 4.41 5.72 6.22
CA TRP A 24 4.30 4.98 7.48
C TRP A 24 4.38 3.45 7.30
N VAL A 25 4.14 2.93 6.09
CA VAL A 25 4.02 1.50 5.80
C VAL A 25 5.27 0.71 6.18
N PRO A 26 6.51 1.13 5.81
CA PRO A 26 7.72 0.39 6.18
C PRO A 26 7.86 0.18 7.70
N TYR A 27 7.60 1.23 8.49
CA TYR A 27 7.66 1.14 9.95
C TYR A 27 6.60 0.19 10.50
N ALA A 28 5.34 0.35 10.06
CA ALA A 28 4.24 -0.47 10.57
C ALA A 28 4.40 -1.95 10.21
N LEU A 29 4.86 -2.27 9.00
CA LEU A 29 5.16 -3.65 8.62
C LEU A 29 6.28 -4.22 9.47
N HIS A 30 7.36 -3.46 9.69
CA HIS A 30 8.47 -3.89 10.54
C HIS A 30 8.01 -4.19 11.98
N ASP A 31 7.24 -3.29 12.60
CA ASP A 31 6.73 -3.50 13.96
C ASP A 31 5.71 -4.66 14.03
N LEU A 32 4.83 -4.76 13.04
CA LEU A 32 3.82 -5.81 12.98
C LEU A 32 4.45 -7.19 12.88
N VAL A 33 5.47 -7.37 12.03
CA VAL A 33 6.18 -8.63 11.93
C VAL A 33 6.78 -9.02 13.27
N ARG A 34 7.49 -8.11 13.95
CA ARG A 34 8.04 -8.37 15.30
C ARG A 34 6.98 -8.85 16.29
N ARG A 35 5.77 -8.28 16.25
CA ARG A 35 4.66 -8.68 17.11
C ARG A 35 4.13 -10.07 16.75
N ILE A 36 4.00 -10.38 15.45
CA ILE A 36 3.59 -11.71 14.98
C ILE A 36 4.64 -12.76 15.40
N GLU A 37 5.94 -12.46 15.28
CA GLU A 37 7.02 -13.38 15.72
C GLU A 37 6.90 -13.70 17.20
N ARG A 38 6.66 -12.68 18.02
CA ARG A 38 6.51 -12.84 19.46
C ARG A 38 5.28 -13.68 19.84
N GLN A 39 4.16 -13.52 19.15
CA GLN A 39 2.91 -14.20 19.50
C GLN A 39 2.78 -15.61 18.92
N ARG A 40 3.27 -15.83 17.70
CA ARG A 40 3.02 -17.08 16.94
C ARG A 40 4.28 -17.94 16.73
N GLY A 41 5.46 -17.48 17.16
CA GLY A 41 6.74 -18.13 16.86
C GLY A 41 7.24 -17.84 15.44
N ASN A 42 8.49 -18.20 15.15
CA ASN A 42 9.31 -17.78 14.00
C ASN A 42 8.57 -17.62 12.64
N PRO A 43 8.12 -16.41 12.27
CA PRO A 43 7.45 -16.08 11.02
C PRO A 43 8.42 -15.35 10.09
N LYS A 44 9.70 -15.74 10.07
CA LYS A 44 10.65 -15.29 9.02
C LYS A 44 10.17 -15.60 7.61
N ALA A 45 9.16 -16.47 7.45
CA ALA A 45 8.45 -16.71 6.18
C ALA A 45 7.29 -15.74 5.89
N ALA A 46 6.83 -14.94 6.86
CA ALA A 46 5.65 -14.08 6.75
C ALA A 46 5.96 -12.64 6.30
N LEU A 47 7.23 -12.21 6.36
CA LEU A 47 7.66 -10.98 5.69
C LEU A 47 7.95 -11.30 4.22
N THR A 48 6.92 -11.71 3.48
CA THR A 48 6.99 -11.56 2.03
C THR A 48 7.07 -10.05 1.77
N ARG A 49 7.78 -9.62 0.72
CA ARG A 49 7.67 -8.25 0.20
C ARG A 49 6.23 -7.85 -0.15
N ASN A 50 5.31 -8.81 -0.09
CA ASN A 50 3.93 -8.73 -0.53
C ASN A 50 2.96 -8.78 0.64
N PHE A 51 3.37 -8.43 1.87
CA PHE A 51 2.51 -8.47 3.05
C PHE A 51 1.15 -7.77 2.82
N LEU A 52 1.17 -6.60 2.19
CA LEU A 52 -0.06 -5.88 1.85
C LEU A 52 -0.94 -6.71 0.90
N ALA A 53 -0.36 -7.39 -0.09
CA ALA A 53 -1.09 -8.26 -1.01
C ALA A 53 -1.66 -9.50 -0.29
N ASP A 54 -0.84 -10.17 0.53
CA ASP A 54 -1.21 -11.38 1.26
C ASP A 54 -2.46 -11.14 2.14
N TYR A 55 -2.53 -9.96 2.76
CA TYR A 55 -3.63 -9.55 3.62
C TYR A 55 -4.66 -8.63 2.93
N ARG A 56 -4.52 -8.39 1.62
CA ARG A 56 -5.42 -7.58 0.78
C ARG A 56 -5.66 -6.16 1.32
N PHE A 57 -4.60 -5.56 1.85
CA PHE A 57 -4.55 -4.14 2.21
C PHE A 57 -4.06 -3.33 1.03
N PHE A 58 -4.78 -2.28 0.69
CA PHE A 58 -4.41 -1.29 -0.31
C PHE A 58 -4.20 0.03 0.41
N VAL A 59 -3.13 0.75 0.04
CA VAL A 59 -2.75 2.01 0.70
C VAL A 59 -2.59 3.08 -0.37
N THR A 60 -3.17 4.25 -0.15
CA THR A 60 -2.88 5.42 -1.02
C THR A 60 -1.49 5.93 -0.76
N CYS A 61 -0.69 6.08 -1.81
CA CYS A 61 0.49 6.91 -1.77
C CYS A 61 0.21 8.34 -2.24
N GLN A 62 1.13 9.23 -1.91
CA GLN A 62 1.18 10.62 -2.31
C GLN A 62 2.47 10.89 -3.10
N THR A 63 2.53 12.00 -3.82
CA THR A 63 3.71 12.30 -4.65
C THR A 63 4.91 12.81 -3.85
N ASP A 64 4.69 13.20 -2.60
CA ASP A 64 5.72 13.58 -1.64
C ASP A 64 6.16 12.42 -0.73
N ASP A 65 5.60 11.21 -0.92
CA ASP A 65 6.15 10.00 -0.30
C ASP A 65 7.51 9.64 -0.91
N ASP A 66 8.44 9.13 -0.08
CA ASP A 66 9.62 8.41 -0.58
C ASP A 66 9.24 7.03 -1.12
N LEU A 67 8.66 7.00 -2.32
CA LEU A 67 8.18 5.76 -2.94
C LEU A 67 9.27 4.74 -3.19
N ALA A 68 10.48 5.18 -3.52
CA ALA A 68 11.63 4.29 -3.69
C ALA A 68 11.92 3.49 -2.40
N TYR A 69 11.76 4.13 -1.24
CA TYR A 69 11.87 3.46 0.05
C TYR A 69 10.63 2.62 0.37
N VAL A 70 9.42 3.15 0.19
CA VAL A 70 8.18 2.44 0.50
C VAL A 70 8.06 1.13 -0.29
N LEU A 71 8.35 1.16 -1.58
CA LEU A 71 8.26 0.00 -2.49
C LEU A 71 9.17 -1.17 -2.07
N GLN A 72 10.27 -0.91 -1.34
CA GLN A 72 11.15 -1.97 -0.84
C GLN A 72 10.46 -2.88 0.19
N TYR A 73 9.45 -2.35 0.89
CA TYR A 73 8.73 -3.05 1.96
C TYR A 73 7.32 -3.44 1.56
N ALA A 74 6.61 -2.53 0.87
CA ALA A 74 5.20 -2.69 0.51
C ALA A 74 4.99 -3.56 -0.73
N GLY A 75 5.99 -3.63 -1.61
CA GLY A 75 5.80 -4.08 -3.00
C GLY A 75 5.00 -3.06 -3.82
N ASP A 76 4.80 -3.37 -5.10
CA ASP A 76 4.08 -2.52 -6.06
C ASP A 76 2.63 -2.95 -6.30
N ASP A 77 2.20 -4.09 -5.75
CA ASP A 77 0.89 -4.68 -6.03
C ASP A 77 -0.27 -4.03 -5.25
N ASN A 78 -0.01 -3.22 -4.23
CA ASN A 78 -1.05 -2.80 -3.30
C ASN A 78 -0.98 -1.31 -2.93
N LEU A 79 -0.22 -0.54 -3.69
CA LEU A 79 -0.26 0.92 -3.64
C LEU A 79 -1.26 1.44 -4.67
N VAL A 80 -2.05 2.44 -4.29
CA VAL A 80 -2.96 3.18 -5.18
C VAL A 80 -2.67 4.67 -5.05
N ILE A 81 -3.10 5.48 -6.02
CA ILE A 81 -2.98 6.94 -5.92
C ILE A 81 -4.31 7.60 -6.24
N GLY A 82 -4.58 8.72 -5.57
CA GLY A 82 -5.71 9.59 -5.82
C GLY A 82 -5.25 11.04 -5.89
N THR A 83 -6.00 11.88 -6.59
CA THR A 83 -5.74 13.33 -6.67
C THR A 83 -6.35 14.12 -5.51
N ASP A 84 -7.20 13.46 -4.72
CA ASP A 84 -8.04 14.06 -3.68
C ASP A 84 -8.79 15.32 -4.15
N TYR A 85 -9.35 15.22 -5.35
CA TYR A 85 -10.00 16.34 -6.02
C TYR A 85 -11.20 16.86 -5.22
N GLY A 86 -11.19 18.17 -4.92
CA GLY A 86 -12.25 18.85 -4.18
C GLY A 86 -11.86 19.20 -2.74
N HIS A 87 -10.73 18.70 -2.23
CA HIS A 87 -10.17 19.10 -0.95
C HIS A 87 -9.45 20.44 -1.05
N SER A 88 -9.35 21.14 0.08
CA SER A 88 -8.70 22.46 0.19
C SER A 88 -7.34 22.41 0.89
N ASP A 89 -6.89 21.23 1.28
CA ASP A 89 -5.64 21.01 1.99
C ASP A 89 -4.54 20.43 1.08
N VAL A 90 -3.45 19.99 1.69
CA VAL A 90 -2.23 19.56 0.99
C VAL A 90 -2.36 18.21 0.30
N SER A 91 -3.40 17.42 0.59
CA SER A 91 -3.67 16.14 -0.08
C SER A 91 -4.14 16.32 -1.52
N ALA A 92 -4.75 17.47 -1.84
CA ALA A 92 -5.31 17.76 -3.16
C ALA A 92 -4.21 18.07 -4.19
N GLU A 93 -4.03 17.17 -5.14
CA GLU A 93 -3.04 17.31 -6.21
C GLU A 93 -3.56 16.81 -7.56
N ILE A 94 -4.03 17.75 -8.38
CA ILE A 94 -4.61 17.48 -9.71
C ILE A 94 -3.61 16.77 -10.64
N ASP A 95 -2.31 17.07 -10.50
CA ASP A 95 -1.25 16.49 -11.32
C ASP A 95 -0.67 15.19 -10.76
N ALA A 96 -1.21 14.64 -9.66
CA ALA A 96 -0.65 13.47 -8.97
C ALA A 96 -0.40 12.29 -9.91
N LEU A 97 -1.35 12.00 -10.81
CA LEU A 97 -1.27 10.90 -11.77
C LEU A 97 -0.11 11.07 -12.76
N ARG A 98 0.18 12.31 -13.18
CA ARG A 98 1.28 12.63 -14.10
C ARG A 98 2.62 12.60 -13.37
N LYS A 99 2.66 13.15 -12.15
CA LYS A 99 3.85 13.24 -11.32
C LYS A 99 4.35 11.88 -10.86
N LEU A 100 3.45 10.92 -10.58
CA LEU A 100 3.83 9.59 -10.12
C LEU A 100 4.92 8.93 -11.00
N ARG A 101 4.80 9.02 -12.33
CA ARG A 101 5.78 8.45 -13.27
C ARG A 101 7.16 9.10 -13.23
N GLN A 102 7.24 10.30 -12.66
CA GLN A 102 8.47 11.08 -12.58
C GLN A 102 9.19 10.85 -11.25
N LEU A 103 8.56 10.11 -10.32
CA LEU A 103 9.11 9.88 -8.99
C LEU A 103 10.27 8.89 -9.03
N PRO A 104 11.33 9.12 -8.25
CA PRO A 104 12.44 8.17 -8.11
C PRO A 104 11.94 6.78 -7.70
N GLY A 105 12.49 5.73 -8.31
CA GLY A 105 12.13 4.35 -7.98
C GLY A 105 10.81 3.85 -8.58
N VAL A 106 10.06 4.69 -9.29
CA VAL A 106 8.83 4.31 -10.00
C VAL A 106 9.14 4.13 -11.50
N CYS A 107 9.33 2.89 -11.94
CA CYS A 107 9.39 2.58 -13.37
C CYS A 107 7.98 2.48 -13.97
N ASP A 108 7.89 2.45 -15.30
CA ASP A 108 6.58 2.41 -16.00
C ASP A 108 5.69 1.26 -15.55
N ALA A 109 6.24 0.07 -15.32
CA ALA A 109 5.47 -1.09 -14.85
C ALA A 109 4.88 -0.86 -13.45
N VAL A 110 5.63 -0.24 -12.53
CA VAL A 110 5.15 0.11 -11.19
C VAL A 110 4.08 1.19 -11.28
N ALA A 111 4.30 2.21 -12.11
CA ALA A 111 3.33 3.27 -12.32
C ALA A 111 2.01 2.73 -12.88
N ASP A 112 2.05 1.83 -13.87
CA ASP A 112 0.87 1.22 -14.47
C ASP A 112 0.04 0.44 -13.44
N LYS A 113 0.71 -0.29 -12.54
CA LYS A 113 0.02 -0.95 -11.41
C LYS A 113 -0.68 0.04 -10.50
N ILE A 114 0.04 1.06 -10.02
CA ILE A 114 -0.49 2.03 -9.05
C ILE A 114 -1.62 2.89 -9.65
N LEU A 115 -1.48 3.30 -10.90
CA LEU A 115 -2.46 4.15 -11.60
C LEU A 115 -3.72 3.38 -12.05
N ASN A 116 -3.64 2.06 -12.20
CA ASN A 116 -4.70 1.30 -12.86
C ASN A 116 -4.97 -0.07 -12.23
N GLU A 117 -4.03 -1.01 -12.32
CA GLU A 117 -4.29 -2.42 -11.98
C GLU A 117 -4.70 -2.60 -10.52
N ASN A 118 -4.03 -1.88 -9.61
CA ASN A 118 -4.26 -1.97 -8.18
C ASN A 118 -5.62 -1.35 -7.82
N ALA A 119 -5.99 -0.23 -8.45
CA ALA A 119 -7.29 0.40 -8.26
C ALA A 119 -8.43 -0.50 -8.76
N LYS A 120 -8.28 -1.13 -9.93
CA LYS A 120 -9.26 -2.12 -10.42
C LYS A 120 -9.42 -3.28 -9.46
N ARG A 121 -8.32 -3.82 -8.94
CA ARG A 121 -8.37 -4.88 -7.92
C ARG A 121 -8.99 -4.42 -6.61
N LEU A 122 -8.75 -3.19 -6.16
CA LEU A 122 -9.38 -2.66 -4.94
C LEU A 122 -10.90 -2.53 -5.14
N TYR A 123 -11.32 -1.82 -6.19
CA TYR A 123 -12.72 -1.43 -6.41
C TYR A 123 -13.57 -2.47 -7.15
N GLY A 124 -12.97 -3.52 -7.72
CA GLY A 124 -13.69 -4.55 -8.47
C GLY A 124 -14.19 -4.07 -9.84
N LEU A 125 -13.36 -3.30 -10.54
CA LEU A 125 -13.64 -2.72 -11.87
C LEU A 125 -13.07 -3.57 -13.01
#